data_AF-A0A7V5VZ62-F1
#
_entry.id   AF-A0A7V5VZ62-F1
#
_cell.length_a   1.000
_cell.length_b   1.000
_cell.length_c   1.000
_cell.angle_alpha   90.00
_cell.angle_beta   90.00
_cell.angle_gamma   90.00
#
_symmetry.space_group_name_H-M   'P 1'
#
loop_
_entity.id
_entity.type
_entity.pdbx_description
1 polymer ?
#
loop_
_entity_poly.entity_id
_entity_poly.type
_entity_poly.pdbx_seq_one_letter_code
_entity_poly.pdbx_strand_id
1 'polypeptide(L)'
;MDKITKFQKIISVLFIAFFSIWLGGSAIRSIIAYSVFEPSATQTMVRNASNDILMQSVYLYSATNVYTFPAYLIAFVSALILLFQFKHILKNEGWLFMSFVLFFLFSPVQLYNGFLDIKLSIAIFWEHTWEFYSKPIQDLFLKRILNVAVSSFNGLSFLANLTILVLIVWQPLKKTINNE
;
A
#
# COMPACT_ATOMS: atom_id res chain seq x y z
N MET A 1 31.10 -5.69 8.46
CA MET A 1 29.70 -5.38 8.84
C MET A 1 29.74 -4.82 10.25
N ASP A 2 29.43 -3.54 10.43
CA ASP A 2 29.27 -2.97 11.77
C ASP A 2 28.22 -3.76 12.56
N LYS A 3 28.45 -3.94 13.87
CA LYS A 3 27.51 -4.66 14.73
C LYS A 3 26.16 -3.94 14.70
N ILE A 4 25.14 -4.60 14.14
CA ILE A 4 23.76 -4.08 14.16
C ILE A 4 23.32 -3.92 15.61
N THR A 5 22.93 -2.69 15.96
CA THR A 5 22.48 -2.34 17.31
C THR A 5 21.12 -2.97 17.62
N LYS A 6 20.81 -3.20 18.91
CA LYS A 6 19.49 -3.70 19.33
C LYS A 6 18.35 -2.81 18.82
N PHE A 7 18.57 -1.50 18.80
CA PHE A 7 17.61 -0.52 18.30
C PHE A 7 17.31 -0.73 16.80
N GLN A 8 18.35 -0.85 15.96
CA GLN A 8 18.19 -1.15 14.53
C GLN A 8 17.37 -2.43 14.31
N LYS A 9 17.62 -3.49 15.09
CA LYS A 9 16.86 -4.74 14.98
C LYS A 9 15.37 -4.54 15.27
N ILE A 10 15.04 -3.80 16.33
CA ILE A 10 13.65 -3.51 16.71
C ILE A 10 12.95 -2.73 15.59
N ILE A 11 13.58 -1.68 15.06
CA ILE A 11 12.99 -0.89 13.98
C ILE A 11 12.83 -1.73 12.70
N SER A 12 13.79 -2.60 12.36
CA SER A 12 13.66 -3.51 11.23
C SER A 12 12.49 -4.50 11.40
N VAL A 13 12.31 -5.05 12.60
CA VAL A 13 11.17 -5.95 12.89
C VAL A 13 9.85 -5.21 12.77
N LEU A 14 9.76 -3.99 13.32
CA LEU A 14 8.58 -3.15 13.18
C LEU A 14 8.28 -2.85 11.70
N PHE A 15 9.29 -2.45 10.94
CA PHE A 15 9.14 -2.22 9.50
C PHE A 15 8.57 -3.46 8.81
N ILE A 16 9.19 -4.63 8.97
CA ILE A 16 8.76 -5.86 8.28
C ILE A 16 7.34 -6.26 8.68
N ALA A 17 7.00 -6.21 9.97
CA ALA A 17 5.68 -6.58 10.47
C ALA A 17 4.59 -5.67 9.90
N PHE A 18 4.75 -4.36 10.04
CA PHE A 18 3.74 -3.40 9.59
C PHE A 18 3.69 -3.26 8.07
N PHE A 19 4.82 -3.39 7.38
CA PHE A 19 4.87 -3.47 5.92
C PHE A 19 4.08 -4.68 5.41
N SER A 20 4.23 -5.85 6.05
CA SER A 20 3.50 -7.07 5.67
C SER A 20 1.99 -6.94 5.90
N ILE A 21 1.58 -6.37 7.04
CA ILE A 21 0.18 -6.10 7.34
C ILE A 21 -0.42 -5.17 6.29
N TRP A 22 0.28 -4.07 5.98
CA TRP A 22 -0.17 -3.12 4.97
C TRP A 22 -0.25 -3.74 3.57
N LEU A 23 0.77 -4.48 3.15
CA LEU A 23 0.81 -5.10 1.82
C LEU A 23 -0.29 -6.15 1.65
N GLY A 24 -0.47 -7.04 2.63
CA GLY A 24 -1.54 -8.03 2.63
C GLY A 24 -2.93 -7.40 2.65
N GLY A 25 -3.12 -6.38 3.49
CA GLY A 25 -4.37 -5.63 3.50
C GLY A 25 -4.65 -4.86 2.20
N SER A 26 -3.61 -4.36 1.52
CA SER A 26 -3.74 -3.73 0.19
C SER A 26 -4.20 -4.73 -0.88
N ALA A 27 -3.74 -5.98 -0.80
CA ALA A 27 -4.22 -7.06 -1.68
C ALA A 27 -5.69 -7.38 -1.42
N ILE A 28 -6.09 -7.55 -0.15
CA ILE A 28 -7.49 -7.79 0.25
C ILE A 28 -8.39 -6.64 -0.19
N ARG A 29 -7.96 -5.39 0.01
CA ARG A 29 -8.67 -4.18 -0.44
C ARG A 29 -8.90 -4.17 -1.94
N SER A 30 -7.89 -4.55 -2.72
CA SER A 30 -8.02 -4.64 -4.17
C SER A 30 -9.09 -5.67 -4.54
N ILE A 31 -9.08 -6.86 -3.93
CA ILE A 31 -10.08 -7.90 -4.17
C ILE A 31 -11.51 -7.39 -3.87
N ILE A 32 -11.71 -6.73 -2.73
CA ILE A 32 -13.01 -6.16 -2.33
C ILE A 32 -13.41 -5.01 -3.28
N ALA A 33 -12.48 -4.15 -3.68
CA ALA A 33 -12.77 -3.06 -4.60
C ALA A 33 -13.29 -3.60 -5.95
N TYR A 34 -12.68 -4.69 -6.43
CA TYR A 34 -13.08 -5.32 -7.68
C TYR A 34 -14.40 -6.12 -7.59
N SER A 35 -14.89 -6.46 -6.39
CA SER A 35 -16.18 -7.17 -6.25
C SER A 35 -17.40 -6.32 -6.60
N VAL A 36 -17.24 -5.00 -6.71
CA VAL A 36 -18.26 -4.05 -7.16
C VAL A 36 -18.47 -4.11 -8.68
N PHE A 37 -17.49 -4.60 -9.43
CA PHE A 37 -17.54 -4.66 -10.88
C PHE A 37 -17.96 -6.03 -11.38
N GLU A 38 -18.58 -6.05 -12.55
CA GLU A 38 -18.82 -7.29 -13.29
C GLU A 38 -17.49 -7.80 -13.87
N PRO A 39 -17.18 -9.10 -13.70
CA PRO A 39 -16.05 -9.73 -14.37
C PRO A 39 -16.40 -9.92 -15.85
N SER A 40 -16.22 -8.87 -16.65
CA SER A 40 -16.43 -8.88 -18.10
C SER A 40 -15.13 -8.56 -18.84
N ALA A 41 -14.93 -9.18 -20.00
CA ALA A 41 -13.68 -9.10 -20.77
C ALA A 41 -13.44 -7.72 -21.41
N THR A 42 -14.47 -6.88 -21.56
CA THR A 42 -14.41 -5.69 -22.41
C THR A 42 -14.75 -4.38 -21.71
N GLN A 43 -15.48 -4.40 -20.60
CA GLN A 43 -15.86 -3.19 -19.86
C GLN A 43 -15.95 -3.46 -18.36
N THR A 44 -15.31 -2.60 -17.55
CA THR A 44 -15.51 -2.57 -16.10
C THR A 44 -16.81 -1.84 -15.78
N MET A 45 -17.94 -2.54 -15.93
CA MET A 45 -19.24 -2.03 -15.52
C MET A 45 -19.48 -2.33 -14.04
N VAL A 46 -20.14 -1.41 -13.35
CA VAL A 46 -20.65 -1.69 -11.99
C VAL A 46 -21.65 -2.82 -12.11
N ARG A 47 -21.52 -3.81 -11.24
CA ARG A 47 -22.41 -4.97 -11.23
C ARG A 47 -23.86 -4.55 -11.03
N ASN A 48 -24.76 -5.15 -11.80
CA ASN A 48 -26.19 -4.99 -11.57
C ASN A 48 -26.62 -5.72 -10.27
N ALA A 49 -26.49 -5.04 -9.13
CA ALA A 49 -26.81 -5.53 -7.80
C ALA A 49 -27.57 -4.47 -7.01
N SER A 50 -28.24 -4.89 -5.92
CA SER A 50 -28.91 -3.97 -5.02
C SER A 50 -27.90 -3.02 -4.35
N ASN A 51 -28.39 -1.84 -3.95
CA ASN A 51 -27.61 -0.86 -3.21
C ASN A 51 -26.87 -1.48 -2.01
N ASP A 52 -27.55 -2.31 -1.23
CA ASP A 52 -26.96 -2.93 -0.03
C ASP A 52 -25.77 -3.85 -0.36
N ILE A 53 -25.84 -4.60 -1.45
CA ILE A 53 -24.73 -5.48 -1.87
C ILE A 53 -23.51 -4.66 -2.28
N LEU A 54 -23.73 -3.59 -3.04
CA LEU A 54 -22.65 -2.70 -3.48
C LEU A 54 -22.05 -1.95 -2.28
N MET A 55 -22.90 -1.39 -1.42
CA MET A 55 -22.48 -0.69 -0.21
C MET A 55 -21.75 -1.59 0.77
N GLN A 56 -22.12 -2.87 0.89
CA GLN A 56 -21.38 -3.80 1.75
C GLN A 56 -19.94 -3.99 1.28
N SER A 57 -19.69 -3.97 -0.03
CA SER A 57 -18.33 -4.04 -0.59
C SER A 57 -17.55 -2.76 -0.25
N VAL A 58 -18.16 -1.58 -0.42
CA VAL A 58 -17.54 -0.29 -0.08
C VAL A 58 -17.30 -0.15 1.42
N TYR A 59 -18.23 -0.66 2.25
CA TYR A 59 -18.12 -0.69 3.70
C TYR A 59 -16.93 -1.56 4.12
N LEU A 60 -16.84 -2.79 3.61
CA LEU A 60 -15.73 -3.69 3.94
C LEU A 60 -14.40 -3.11 3.46
N TYR A 61 -14.37 -2.54 2.25
CA TYR A 61 -13.23 -1.79 1.76
C TYR A 61 -12.84 -0.67 2.73
N SER A 62 -13.78 0.11 3.24
CA SER A 62 -13.49 1.21 4.16
C SER A 62 -13.10 0.73 5.56
N ALA A 63 -13.68 -0.38 6.03
CA ALA A 63 -13.39 -0.97 7.34
C ALA A 63 -11.96 -1.52 7.41
N THR A 64 -11.46 -2.10 6.31
CA THR A 64 -10.05 -2.53 6.26
C THR A 64 -9.05 -1.38 6.34
N ASN A 65 -9.48 -0.13 6.09
CA ASN A 65 -8.60 1.04 6.17
C ASN A 65 -8.09 1.27 7.60
N VAL A 66 -8.91 0.88 8.60
CA VAL A 66 -8.66 1.10 10.02
C VAL A 66 -7.33 0.49 10.49
N TYR A 67 -6.91 -0.64 9.92
CA TYR A 67 -5.61 -1.25 10.25
C TYR A 67 -4.57 -1.09 9.15
N THR A 68 -4.99 -0.97 7.88
CA THR A 68 -4.03 -0.89 6.76
C THR A 68 -3.30 0.44 6.69
N PHE A 69 -3.99 1.56 6.85
CA PHE A 69 -3.34 2.87 6.76
C PHE A 69 -2.44 3.16 7.98
N PRO A 70 -2.85 2.90 9.23
CA PRO A 70 -1.92 3.02 10.36
C PRO A 70 -0.70 2.09 10.23
N ALA A 71 -0.88 0.87 9.73
CA ALA A 71 0.25 -0.02 9.46
C ALA A 71 1.21 0.60 8.42
N TYR A 72 0.68 1.21 7.36
CA TYR A 72 1.51 1.94 6.40
C TYR A 72 2.29 3.08 7.06
N LEU A 73 1.65 3.90 7.89
CA LEU A 73 2.31 5.01 8.57
C LEU A 73 3.46 4.54 9.47
N ILE A 74 3.25 3.45 10.21
CA ILE A 74 4.29 2.87 11.07
C ILE A 74 5.44 2.31 10.22
N ALA A 75 5.13 1.63 9.11
CA ALA A 75 6.14 1.15 8.17
C ALA A 75 6.91 2.32 7.54
N PHE A 76 6.24 3.41 7.17
CA PHE A 76 6.84 4.61 6.59
C PHE A 76 7.81 5.29 7.55
N VAL A 77 7.40 5.51 8.80
CA VAL A 77 8.27 6.10 9.84
C VAL A 77 9.44 5.18 10.13
N SER A 78 9.22 3.86 10.21
CA SER A 78 10.29 2.89 10.42
C SER A 78 11.28 2.90 9.26
N ALA A 79 10.81 2.92 8.01
CA ALA A 79 11.64 3.02 6.82
C ALA A 79 12.46 4.32 6.81
N LEU A 80 11.87 5.44 7.23
CA LEU A 80 12.56 6.72 7.33
C LEU A 80 13.71 6.66 8.35
N ILE A 81 13.46 6.07 9.52
CA ILE A 81 14.50 5.86 10.54
C ILE A 81 15.62 4.95 9.99
N LEU A 82 15.26 3.84 9.35
CA LEU A 82 16.24 2.90 8.78
C LEU A 82 17.06 3.53 7.66
N LEU A 83 16.48 4.41 6.84
CA LEU A 83 17.18 5.15 5.80
C LEU A 83 18.32 5.98 6.40
N PHE A 84 18.02 6.75 7.46
CA PHE A 84 19.03 7.56 8.14
C PHE A 84 20.10 6.73 8.84
N GLN A 85 19.74 5.58 9.40
CA GLN A 85 20.67 4.66 10.05
C GLN A 85 21.61 3.98 9.03
N PHE A 86 21.08 3.52 7.91
CA PHE A 86 21.83 2.77 6.91
C PHE A 86 22.41 3.62 5.78
N LYS A 87 22.25 4.95 5.79
CA LYS A 87 22.74 5.87 4.75
C LYS A 87 24.20 5.65 4.32
N HIS A 88 25.05 5.23 5.26
CA HIS A 88 26.48 5.01 5.04
C HIS A 88 26.78 3.73 4.23
N ILE A 89 25.93 2.71 4.32
CA ILE A 89 26.06 1.45 3.54
C ILE A 89 25.24 1.43 2.25
N LEU A 90 24.30 2.35 2.04
CA LEU A 90 23.44 2.37 0.84
C LEU A 90 24.23 2.37 -0.46
N LYS A 91 25.37 3.08 -0.50
CA LYS A 91 26.24 3.12 -1.68
C LYS A 91 26.94 1.78 -1.98
N ASN A 92 27.10 0.93 -0.96
CA ASN A 92 27.78 -0.34 -1.07
C ASN A 92 26.80 -1.51 -1.30
N GLU A 93 25.57 -1.37 -0.82
CA GLU A 93 24.51 -2.37 -0.89
C GLU A 93 23.39 -1.91 -1.84
N GLY A 94 23.56 -2.19 -3.14
CA GLY A 94 22.65 -1.71 -4.18
C GLY A 94 21.20 -2.19 -4.01
N TRP A 95 21.01 -3.39 -3.46
CA TRP A 95 19.67 -3.94 -3.18
C TRP A 95 18.94 -3.11 -2.12
N LEU A 96 19.64 -2.71 -1.06
CA LEU A 96 19.08 -1.93 0.04
C LEU A 96 18.74 -0.52 -0.43
N PHE A 97 19.61 0.09 -1.24
CA PHE A 97 19.35 1.38 -1.86
C PHE A 97 18.09 1.31 -2.75
N MET A 98 18.00 0.33 -3.63
CA MET A 98 16.83 0.16 -4.50
C MET A 98 15.55 -0.08 -3.71
N SER A 99 15.59 -0.85 -2.62
CA SER A 99 14.43 -1.02 -1.74
C SER A 99 13.92 0.31 -1.18
N PHE A 100 14.80 1.19 -0.70
CA PHE A 100 14.40 2.52 -0.22
C PHE A 100 13.88 3.41 -1.34
N VAL A 101 14.55 3.44 -2.50
CA VAL A 101 14.11 4.24 -3.65
C VAL A 101 12.69 3.85 -4.05
N LEU A 102 12.42 2.56 -4.24
CA LEU A 102 11.08 2.07 -4.61
C LEU A 102 10.04 2.41 -3.54
N PHE A 103 10.37 2.22 -2.26
CA PHE A 103 9.45 2.51 -1.16
C PHE A 103 9.06 3.99 -1.11
N PHE A 104 10.05 4.89 -1.16
CA PHE A 104 9.80 6.32 -1.05
C PHE A 104 9.24 6.93 -2.34
N LEU A 105 9.62 6.41 -3.52
CA LEU A 105 9.09 6.87 -4.81
C LEU A 105 7.56 6.75 -4.87
N PHE A 106 7.01 5.64 -4.36
CA PHE A 106 5.57 5.42 -4.35
C PHE A 106 4.87 5.85 -3.06
N SER A 107 5.61 6.36 -2.08
CA SER A 107 5.01 6.82 -0.82
C SER A 107 4.00 7.96 -0.97
N PRO A 108 4.17 8.96 -1.88
CA PRO A 108 3.16 10.00 -2.07
C PRO A 108 1.83 9.43 -2.57
N VAL A 109 1.87 8.42 -3.43
CA VAL A 109 0.68 7.72 -3.94
C VAL A 109 -0.06 7.05 -2.78
N GLN A 110 0.66 6.33 -1.90
CA GLN A 110 0.07 5.65 -0.76
C GLN A 110 -0.53 6.61 0.27
N LEU A 111 0.17 7.71 0.56
CA LEU A 111 -0.36 8.75 1.46
C LEU A 111 -1.59 9.43 0.88
N TYR A 112 -1.59 9.73 -0.42
CA TYR A 112 -2.76 10.30 -1.10
C TYR A 112 -3.97 9.37 -1.06
N ASN A 113 -3.78 8.08 -1.35
CA ASN A 113 -4.86 7.10 -1.26
C ASN A 113 -5.38 6.96 0.16
N GLY A 114 -4.50 6.88 1.15
CA GLY A 114 -4.88 6.80 2.55
C GLY A 114 -5.69 8.00 3.02
N PHE A 115 -5.37 9.21 2.54
CA PHE A 115 -6.17 10.40 2.80
C PHE A 115 -7.58 10.30 2.20
N LEU A 116 -7.71 9.83 0.97
CA LEU A 116 -9.02 9.59 0.34
C LEU A 116 -9.80 8.49 1.07
N ASP A 117 -9.11 7.47 1.54
CA ASP A 117 -9.72 6.37 2.30
C ASP A 117 -10.22 6.84 3.67
N ILE A 118 -9.51 7.73 4.35
CA ILE A 118 -10.01 8.36 5.59
C ILE A 118 -11.29 9.14 5.31
N LYS A 119 -11.33 9.94 4.24
CA LYS A 119 -12.55 10.67 3.86
C LYS A 119 -13.71 9.72 3.57
N LEU A 120 -13.45 8.62 2.88
CA LEU A 120 -14.46 7.60 2.59
C LEU A 120 -14.95 6.94 3.88
N SER A 121 -14.04 6.59 4.79
CA SER A 121 -14.37 6.05 6.12
C SER A 121 -15.22 7.02 6.94
N ILE A 122 -14.92 8.32 6.91
CA ILE A 122 -15.74 9.34 7.62
C ILE A 122 -17.16 9.40 7.04
N ALA A 123 -17.29 9.46 5.71
CA ALA A 123 -18.59 9.51 5.04
C ALA A 123 -19.48 8.29 5.38
N ILE A 124 -18.87 7.11 5.53
CA ILE A 124 -19.61 5.87 5.81
C ILE A 124 -19.90 5.71 7.32
N PHE A 125 -18.88 5.88 8.17
CA PHE A 125 -19.00 5.54 9.60
C PHE A 125 -19.54 6.68 10.47
N TRP A 126 -19.24 7.94 10.13
CA TRP A 126 -19.66 9.11 10.92
C TRP A 126 -20.85 9.84 10.30
N GLU A 127 -20.88 9.98 8.98
CA GLU A 127 -21.98 10.66 8.29
C GLU A 127 -23.11 9.68 7.90
N HIS A 128 -22.94 8.39 8.19
CA HIS A 128 -23.91 7.32 7.94
C HIS A 128 -24.41 7.25 6.48
N THR A 129 -23.55 7.58 5.52
CA THR A 129 -23.90 7.50 4.10
C THR A 129 -24.02 6.03 3.67
N TRP A 130 -25.26 5.57 3.44
CA TRP A 130 -25.58 4.20 3.05
C TRP A 130 -26.17 4.09 1.63
N GLU A 131 -25.72 4.94 0.72
CA GLU A 131 -26.21 4.99 -0.65
C GLU A 131 -25.03 4.95 -1.62
N PHE A 132 -24.93 3.91 -2.45
CA PHE A 132 -23.82 3.68 -3.35
C PHE A 132 -23.70 4.77 -4.41
N TYR A 133 -24.85 5.25 -4.92
CA TYR A 133 -24.90 6.31 -5.93
C TYR A 133 -24.79 7.72 -5.33
N SER A 134 -24.59 7.84 -4.03
CA SER A 134 -24.33 9.14 -3.40
C SER A 134 -23.00 9.73 -3.88
N LYS A 135 -22.95 11.06 -3.96
CA LYS A 135 -21.77 11.81 -4.36
C LYS A 135 -20.48 11.40 -3.63
N PRO A 136 -20.42 11.28 -2.29
CA PRO A 136 -19.17 10.94 -1.59
C PRO A 136 -18.64 9.54 -1.98
N ILE A 137 -19.52 8.54 -2.12
CA ILE A 137 -19.12 7.19 -2.51
C ILE A 137 -18.64 7.16 -3.97
N GLN A 138 -19.38 7.81 -4.86
CA GLN A 138 -19.03 7.91 -6.27
C GLN A 138 -17.67 8.61 -6.48
N ASP A 139 -17.43 9.72 -5.77
CA ASP A 139 -16.22 10.52 -5.93
C ASP A 139 -14.99 9.88 -5.27
N LEU A 140 -15.12 9.35 -4.06
CA LEU A 140 -13.99 8.85 -3.27
C LEU A 140 -13.64 7.39 -3.57
N PHE A 141 -14.64 6.56 -3.92
CA PHE A 141 -14.44 5.15 -4.21
C PHE A 141 -14.47 4.87 -5.72
N LEU A 142 -15.60 5.13 -6.39
CA LEU A 142 -15.81 4.64 -7.76
C LEU A 142 -14.94 5.36 -8.79
N LYS A 143 -14.97 6.69 -8.82
CA LYS A 143 -14.14 7.51 -9.73
C LYS A 143 -12.66 7.23 -9.54
N ARG A 144 -12.23 6.94 -8.31
CA ARG A 144 -10.85 6.60 -8.02
C ARG A 144 -10.43 5.27 -8.63
N ILE A 145 -11.24 4.22 -8.49
CA ILE A 145 -10.92 2.90 -9.04
C ILE A 145 -10.95 2.92 -10.57
N LEU A 146 -11.89 3.67 -11.16
CA LEU A 146 -12.02 3.83 -12.61
C LEU A 146 -10.99 4.80 -13.22
N ASN A 147 -10.36 5.65 -12.41
CA ASN A 147 -9.33 6.55 -12.92
C ASN A 147 -8.08 5.75 -13.32
N VAL A 148 -7.81 5.71 -14.62
CA VAL A 148 -6.70 4.96 -15.21
C VAL A 148 -5.36 5.34 -14.59
N ALA A 149 -5.09 6.64 -14.41
CA ALA A 149 -3.82 7.09 -13.87
C ALA A 149 -3.62 6.61 -12.42
N VAL A 150 -4.63 6.80 -11.57
CA VAL A 150 -4.56 6.38 -10.16
C VAL A 150 -4.46 4.86 -10.06
N SER A 151 -5.25 4.12 -10.83
CA SER A 151 -5.21 2.66 -10.87
C SER A 151 -3.85 2.13 -11.34
N SER A 152 -3.26 2.74 -12.38
CA SER A 152 -1.92 2.40 -12.85
C SER A 152 -0.85 2.68 -11.81
N PHE A 153 -0.88 3.84 -11.14
CA PHE A 153 0.06 4.15 -10.06
C PHE A 153 -0.08 3.19 -8.88
N ASN A 154 -1.30 2.76 -8.56
CA ASN A 154 -1.54 1.77 -7.52
C ASN A 154 -0.98 0.40 -7.91
N GLY A 155 -1.18 -0.04 -9.15
CA GLY A 155 -0.61 -1.28 -9.68
C GLY A 155 0.92 -1.25 -9.69
N LEU A 156 1.52 -0.16 -10.17
CA LEU A 156 2.98 0.04 -10.16
C LEU A 156 3.53 0.07 -8.74
N SER A 157 2.85 0.75 -7.82
CA SER A 157 3.22 0.75 -6.41
C SER A 157 3.17 -0.65 -5.83
N PHE A 158 2.10 -1.42 -6.07
CA PHE A 158 2.00 -2.80 -5.60
C PHE A 158 3.15 -3.67 -6.13
N LEU A 159 3.46 -3.58 -7.42
CA LEU A 159 4.57 -4.32 -8.04
C LEU A 159 5.94 -3.90 -7.49
N ALA A 160 6.14 -2.60 -7.25
CA ALA A 160 7.35 -2.09 -6.62
C ALA A 160 7.52 -2.66 -5.19
N ASN A 161 6.43 -2.76 -4.43
CA ASN A 161 6.47 -3.34 -3.09
C ASN A 161 6.72 -4.86 -3.09
N LEU A 162 6.23 -5.59 -4.09
CA LEU A 162 6.64 -6.98 -4.30
C LEU A 162 8.13 -7.07 -4.65
N THR A 163 8.63 -6.17 -5.48
CA THR A 163 10.06 -6.12 -5.84
C THR A 163 10.93 -5.84 -4.63
N ILE A 164 10.49 -4.99 -3.69
CA ILE A 164 11.18 -4.76 -2.42
C ILE A 164 11.32 -6.08 -1.64
N LEU A 165 10.29 -6.91 -1.56
CA LEU A 165 10.37 -8.22 -0.91
C LEU A 165 11.41 -9.13 -1.59
N VAL A 166 11.39 -9.19 -2.93
CA VAL A 166 12.37 -9.96 -3.72
C VAL A 166 13.80 -9.48 -3.41
N LEU A 167 14.03 -8.16 -3.41
CA LEU A 167 15.35 -7.58 -3.15
C LEU A 167 15.85 -7.87 -1.73
N ILE A 168 14.98 -7.82 -0.73
CA ILE A 168 15.33 -8.10 0.67
C ILE A 168 15.66 -9.58 0.88
N VAL A 169 14.91 -10.49 0.24
CA VAL A 169 15.08 -11.94 0.37
C VAL A 169 16.33 -12.43 -0.37
N TRP A 170 16.48 -12.07 -1.65
CA TRP A 170 17.56 -12.60 -2.48
C TRP A 170 18.84 -11.76 -2.46
N GLN A 171 18.78 -10.49 -2.10
CA GLN A 171 19.93 -9.57 -2.06
C GLN A 171 20.84 -9.63 -3.31
N PRO A 172 20.27 -9.60 -4.53
CA PRO A 172 21.01 -9.91 -5.77
C PRO A 172 22.13 -8.91 -6.12
N LEU A 173 22.16 -7.74 -5.48
CA LEU A 173 23.10 -6.65 -5.71
C LEU A 173 24.10 -6.47 -4.56
N LYS A 174 24.34 -7.53 -3.78
CA LYS A 174 25.38 -7.54 -2.77
C LYS A 174 26.74 -7.57 -3.48
N LYS A 175 27.58 -6.56 -3.24
CA LYS A 175 28.96 -6.59 -3.75
C LYS A 175 29.70 -7.76 -3.09
N THR A 176 29.97 -8.81 -3.87
CA THR A 176 31.04 -9.74 -3.55
C THR A 176 32.36 -8.99 -3.72
N ILE A 177 33.04 -8.73 -2.61
CA ILE A 177 34.44 -8.32 -2.65
C ILE A 177 35.19 -9.55 -3.14
N ASN A 178 35.39 -9.66 -4.45
CA ASN A 178 36.43 -10.52 -4.98
C ASN A 178 37.75 -9.85 -4.60
N ASN A 179 38.42 -10.42 -3.61
CA ASN A 179 39.83 -10.14 -3.37
C ASN A 179 40.59 -10.77 -4.56
N GLU A 180 40.86 -9.97 -5.58
CA GLU A 180 42.01 -10.18 -6.47
C GLU A 180 43.23 -9.49 -5.87
#